data_AF-A0A356LGG1-F1
#
_entry.id   AF-A0A356LGG1-F1
#
_cell.length_a   1.000
_cell.length_b   1.000
_cell.length_c   1.000
_cell.angle_alpha   90.00
_cell.angle_beta   90.00
_cell.angle_gamma   90.00
#
_symmetry.space_group_name_H-M   'P 1'
#
loop_
_entity.id
_entity.type
_entity.pdbx_description
1 polymer ?
#
loop_
_entity_poly.entity_id
_entity_poly.type
_entity_poly.pdbx_seq_one_letter_code
_entity_poly.pdbx_strand_id
1 'polypeptide(L)' 'MRQEDLRAAALGITEKSGLRRGFCTKCGSTLFSERKSRNVVGVSLGTLDNPERFDPTCHIWMSSKQP' A
#
# COMPACT_ATOMS: atom_id res chain seq x y z
N MET A 1 11.50 -20.90 0.44
CA MET A 1 10.61 -19.81 0.90
C MET A 1 10.44 -19.95 2.40
N ARG A 2 10.62 -18.90 3.20
CA ARG A 2 10.56 -19.01 4.67
C ARG A 2 9.10 -19.03 5.13
N GLN A 3 8.81 -19.65 6.28
CA GLN A 3 7.45 -19.76 6.81
C GLN A 3 6.78 -18.39 7.07
N GLU A 4 7.60 -17.40 7.38
CA GLU A 4 7.21 -15.99 7.56
C GLU A 4 6.68 -15.38 6.25
N ASP A 5 7.33 -15.69 5.13
CA ASP A 5 6.95 -15.20 3.80
C ASP A 5 5.60 -15.81 3.35
N LEU A 6 5.35 -17.09 3.68
CA LEU A 6 4.09 -17.78 3.41
C LEU A 6 2.92 -17.18 4.20
N ARG A 7 3.15 -16.84 5.47
CA ARG A 7 2.14 -16.17 6.32
C ARG A 7 1.82 -14.78 5.80
N ALA A 8 2.83 -14.01 5.38
CA ALA A 8 2.63 -12.70 4.80
C ALA A 8 1.80 -12.76 3.51
N ALA A 9 2.10 -13.70 2.61
CA ALA A 9 1.33 -13.90 1.38
C ALA A 9 -0.14 -14.24 1.64
N ALA A 10 -0.41 -15.11 2.62
CA ALA A 10 -1.78 -15.45 3.03
C ALA A 10 -2.58 -14.24 3.58
N LEU A 11 -1.89 -13.22 4.10
CA LEU A 11 -2.48 -11.95 4.53
C LEU A 11 -2.56 -10.90 3.40
N GLY A 12 -2.27 -11.28 2.16
CA GLY A 12 -2.27 -10.35 1.02
C GLY A 12 -1.09 -9.38 1.06
N ILE A 13 0.05 -9.78 1.64
CA ILE A 13 1.22 -8.92 1.80
C ILE A 13 2.34 -9.39 0.88
N THR A 14 2.93 -8.46 0.15
CA THR A 14 4.08 -8.71 -0.74
C THR A 14 5.22 -7.75 -0.40
N GLU A 15 6.46 -8.18 -0.57
CA GLU A 15 7.64 -7.34 -0.40
C GLU A 15 8.58 -7.53 -1.58
N LYS A 16 8.92 -6.42 -2.27
CA LYS A 16 9.87 -6.42 -3.39
C LYS A 16 10.62 -5.11 -3.38
N SER A 17 11.95 -5.16 -3.60
CA SER A 17 12.80 -3.97 -3.69
C SER A 17 12.65 -2.98 -2.52
N GLY A 18 12.52 -3.50 -1.28
CA GLY A 18 12.36 -2.68 -0.07
C GLY A 18 11.01 -1.96 0.05
N LEU A 19 10.02 -2.34 -0.75
CA LEU A 19 8.66 -1.85 -0.69
C LEU A 19 7.72 -2.99 -0.32
N ARG A 20 7.03 -2.85 0.81
CA ARG A 20 6.04 -3.80 1.29
C ARG A 20 4.64 -3.27 0.96
N ARG A 21 3.80 -4.08 0.32
CA ARG A 21 2.44 -3.71 -0.09
C ARG A 21 1.44 -4.68 0.52
N GLY A 22 0.33 -4.14 1.02
CA GLY A 22 -0.79 -4.94 1.53
C GLY A 22 -2.04 -4.76 0.69
N PHE A 23 -2.74 -5.87 0.47
CA PHE A 23 -3.99 -5.95 -0.27
C PHE A 23 -5.06 -6.65 0.54
N CYS A 24 -6.33 -6.25 0.39
CA CYS A 24 -7.45 -6.97 0.97
C CYS A 24 -7.60 -8.33 0.27
N THR A 25 -7.51 -9.42 1.02
CA THR A 25 -7.63 -10.79 0.48
C THR A 25 -9.04 -11.13 0.00
N LYS A 26 -10.04 -10.30 0.32
CA LYS A 26 -11.44 -10.49 -0.10
C LYS A 26 -11.78 -9.77 -1.40
N CYS A 27 -11.34 -8.51 -1.56
CA CYS A 27 -11.74 -7.66 -2.69
C CYS A 27 -10.57 -7.14 -3.54
N GLY A 28 -9.32 -7.39 -3.15
CA GLY A 28 -8.13 -6.96 -3.89
C GLY A 28 -7.74 -5.49 -3.73
N SER A 29 -8.50 -4.69 -2.98
CA SER A 29 -8.17 -3.28 -2.73
C SER A 29 -6.76 -3.13 -2.15
N THR A 30 -6.01 -2.14 -2.64
CA THR A 30 -4.74 -1.75 -2.00
C THR A 30 -5.03 -1.10 -0.66
N LEU A 31 -4.34 -1.53 0.40
CA LEU A 31 -4.52 -1.03 1.76
C LEU A 31 -3.38 -0.11 2.17
N PHE A 32 -2.13 -0.56 1.96
CA PHE A 32 -0.96 0.21 2.35
C PHE A 32 0.26 -0.06 1.47
N SER A 33 1.22 0.85 1.53
CA SER A 33 2.58 0.70 1.03
C SER A 33 3.57 1.21 2.08
N GLU A 34 4.50 0.36 2.50
CA GLU A 34 5.44 0.62 3.58
C GLU A 34 6.88 0.58 3.05
N ARG A 35 7.68 1.57 3.47
CA ARG A 35 9.13 1.60 3.27
C ARG A 35 9.80 1.65 4.64
N LYS A 36 10.16 0.47 5.17
CA LYS A 36 10.82 0.34 6.49
C LYS A 36 12.11 1.16 6.59
N SER A 37 12.88 1.22 5.50
CA SER A 37 14.12 2.02 5.42
C SER A 37 13.91 3.52 5.64
N ARG A 38 12.68 4.02 5.49
CA ARG A 38 12.31 5.43 5.66
C ARG A 38 11.39 5.65 6.86
N ASN A 39 11.04 4.59 7.59
CA ASN A 39 10.03 4.60 8.64
C ASN A 39 8.71 5.30 8.22
N VAL A 40 8.23 4.98 7.01
CA VAL A 40 7.02 5.58 6.43
C VAL A 40 6.07 4.50 5.92
N VAL A 41 4.79 4.68 6.22
CA VAL A 41 3.66 3.91 5.67
C VAL A 41 2.70 4.88 4.99
N GLY A 42 2.38 4.61 3.73
CA GLY A 42 1.24 5.22 3.04
C GLY A 42 0.02 4.32 3.17
N VAL A 43 -1.12 4.90 3.53
CA VAL A 43 -2.42 4.22 3.60
C VAL A 43 -3.28 4.70 2.42
N SER A 44 -4.00 3.78 1.78
CA SER A 44 -4.88 4.13 0.67
C SER A 44 -6.08 4.94 1.17
N LEU A 45 -6.25 6.17 0.67
CA LEU A 45 -7.30 7.09 1.14
C LEU A 45 -8.71 6.47 1.08
N GLY A 46 -9.00 5.72 0.02
CA GLY A 46 -10.31 5.05 -0.16
C GLY A 46 -10.60 3.91 0.82
N THR A 47 -9.69 3.59 1.75
CA THR A 47 -9.93 2.61 2.81
C THR A 47 -10.22 3.24 4.17
N LEU A 48 -10.26 4.57 4.25
CA LEU A 48 -10.65 5.28 5.47
C LEU A 48 -12.17 5.45 5.52
N ASP A 49 -12.75 5.42 6.72
CA ASP A 49 -14.18 5.63 6.90
C ASP A 49 -14.60 7.08 6.58
N ASN A 50 -13.69 8.04 6.81
CA ASN A 50 -13.90 9.48 6.64
C ASN A 50 -12.75 10.10 5.81
N PRO A 51 -12.63 9.76 4.50
CA PRO A 51 -11.52 10.21 3.65
C PRO A 51 -11.48 11.73 3.44
N GLU A 52 -12.63 12.39 3.52
CA GLU A 52 -12.81 13.84 3.36
C GLU A 52 -12.11 14.69 4.43
N ARG A 53 -11.63 14.07 5.52
CA ARG A 53 -10.82 14.75 6.54
C ARG A 53 -9.41 15.12 6.07
N PHE A 54 -9.01 14.67 4.89
CA PHE A 54 -7.68 14.88 4.35
C PHE A 54 -7.75 15.54 2.97
N ASP A 55 -7.38 16.81 2.90
CA ASP A 55 -7.28 17.52 1.63
C ASP A 55 -6.07 17.04 0.81
N PRO A 56 -6.23 16.79 -0.51
CA PRO A 56 -5.11 16.49 -1.38
C PRO A 56 -4.10 17.64 -1.41
N THR A 57 -2.84 17.35 -1.06
CA THR A 57 -1.78 18.36 -1.01
C THR A 57 -0.89 18.37 -2.24
N CYS A 58 -0.86 17.28 -3.01
CA CYS A 58 -0.01 17.15 -4.19
C CYS A 58 -0.51 16.05 -5.13
N HIS A 59 -0.20 16.22 -6.42
CA HIS A 59 -0.31 15.17 -7.42
C HIS A 59 1.10 14.72 -7.83
N ILE A 60 1.46 13.50 -7.45
CA ILE A 60 2.75 12.90 -7.79
C ILE A 60 2.60 11.94 -8.98
N TRP A 61 3.70 11.63 -9.67
CA TRP A 61 3.74 10.78 -10.87
C TRP A 61 3.00 11.32 -12.10
N MET A 62 2.76 12.64 -12.15
CA MET A 62 2.07 13.29 -13.28
C MET A 62 2.72 13.02 -14.64
N SER A 63 4.05 12.98 -14.69
CA SER A 63 4.81 12.64 -15.92
C SER A 63 4.65 11.20 -16.38
N SER A 64 4.09 10.32 -15.54
CA SER A 64 3.84 8.91 -15.82
C SER A 64 2.35 8.55 -15.75
N LYS A 65 1.45 9.55 -15.84
CA LYS A 65 0.00 9.30 -15.90
C LYS A 65 -0.34 8.46 -17.13
N GLN A 66 -1.37 7.62 -17.04
CA GLN A 66 -1.89 6.90 -18.21
C GLN A 66 -2.39 7.92 -19.27
N PRO A 67 -2.31 7.60 -20.58
CA PRO A 67 -2.76 8.47 -21.67
C PRO A 67 -4.19 8.99 -21.45
#